data_AF-A0A3C0YTT0-F1
#
_entry.id   AF-A0A3C0YTT0-F1
#
_cell.length_a   1.000
_cell.length_b   1.000
_cell.length_c   1.000
_cell.angle_alpha   90.00
_cell.angle_beta   90.00
_cell.angle_gamma   90.00
#
_symmetry.space_group_name_H-M   'P 1'
#
loop_
_entity.id
_entity.type
_entity.pdbx_description
1 polymer ?
#
loop_
_entity_poly.entity_id
_entity_poly.type
_entity_poly.pdbx_seq_one_letter_code
_entity_poly.pdbx_strand_id
1 'polypeptide(L)'
;MVETNIPIMMPDKRAVKIICGLIILISGIIIGAGSTVMMIKHRVIFVDKVQKEPNDIAAKIAIKYSLNEQQILEVQKIMNKAFAQRRAFDAEQDKRRDDYAQVIISEMNSIMTPEQFAQWNKGFQEMRAKYKSRK
;
A
#
# COMPACT_ATOMS: atom_id res chain seq x y z
N MET A 1 41.13 46.08 -5.61
CA MET A 1 40.30 44.87 -5.41
C MET A 1 39.03 45.33 -4.71
N VAL A 2 37.88 45.20 -5.36
CA VAL A 2 36.61 45.79 -4.89
C VAL A 2 35.97 44.84 -3.87
N GLU A 3 35.90 45.25 -2.60
CA GLU A 3 35.08 44.60 -1.58
C GLU A 3 33.60 44.83 -1.89
N THR A 4 32.90 43.77 -2.30
CA THR A 4 31.45 43.78 -2.44
C THR A 4 30.81 43.73 -1.05
N ASN A 5 30.44 44.90 -0.53
CA ASN A 5 29.60 45.04 0.65
C ASN A 5 28.17 44.56 0.31
N ILE A 6 27.81 43.35 0.70
CA ILE A 6 26.43 42.85 0.60
C ILE A 6 25.66 43.39 1.81
N PRO A 7 24.63 44.25 1.63
CA PRO A 7 23.83 44.71 2.74
C PRO A 7 23.01 43.54 3.29
N ILE A 8 23.32 43.10 4.51
CA ILE A 8 22.47 42.18 5.27
C ILE A 8 21.24 42.98 5.70
N MET A 9 20.20 42.95 4.85
CA MET A 9 18.91 43.55 5.14
C MET A 9 18.23 42.71 6.22
N MET A 10 18.22 43.21 7.47
CA MET A 10 17.51 42.56 8.57
C MET A 10 16.02 42.48 8.24
N PRO A 11 15.42 41.28 8.16
CA PRO A 11 14.02 41.14 7.80
C PRO A 11 13.17 41.73 8.93
N ASP A 12 12.22 42.57 8.55
CA ASP A 12 11.28 43.18 9.47
C ASP A 12 10.58 42.07 10.27
N LYS A 13 10.53 42.18 11.61
CA LYS A 13 10.07 41.09 12.51
C LYS A 13 8.65 40.62 12.20
N ARG A 14 7.88 41.45 11.49
CA ARG A 14 6.54 41.16 10.96
C ARG A 14 6.58 40.22 9.75
N ALA A 15 7.53 40.39 8.83
CA ALA A 15 7.67 39.55 7.64
C ALA A 15 8.08 38.12 8.02
N VAL A 16 8.98 37.94 8.99
CA VAL A 16 9.40 36.63 9.48
C VAL A 16 8.23 35.86 10.11
N LYS A 17 7.35 36.55 10.86
CA LYS A 17 6.16 35.95 11.46
C LYS A 17 5.14 35.49 10.42
N ILE A 18 4.95 36.28 9.36
CA ILE A 18 4.03 35.95 8.26
C ILE A 18 4.53 34.72 7.51
N ILE A 19 5.82 34.67 7.17
CA ILE A 19 6.43 33.52 6.47
C ILE A 19 6.33 32.25 7.32
N CYS A 20 6.62 32.33 8.62
CA CYS A 20 6.51 31.20 9.54
C CYS A 20 5.07 30.66 9.63
N GLY A 21 4.09 31.56 9.75
CA GLY A 21 2.66 31.17 9.74
C GLY A 21 2.24 30.51 8.43
N LEU A 22 2.75 30.98 7.30
CA LEU A 22 2.44 30.43 5.98
C LEU A 22 3.00 29.01 5.82
N ILE A 23 4.22 28.77 6.31
CA ILE A 23 4.86 27.43 6.30
C ILE A 23 4.04 26.44 7.14
N ILE A 24 3.62 26.83 8.34
CA ILE A 24 2.80 25.99 9.22
C ILE A 24 1.47 25.66 8.55
N LEU A 25 0.81 26.65 7.93
CA LEU A 25 -0.47 26.47 7.26
C LEU A 25 -0.37 25.52 6.06
N ILE A 26 0.67 25.66 5.23
CA ILE A 26 0.94 24.74 4.12
C ILE A 26 1.21 23.32 4.64
N SER A 27 1.97 23.17 5.72
CA SER A 27 2.26 21.86 6.30
C SER A 27 0.99 21.15 6.82
N GLY A 28 0.09 21.89 7.46
CA GLY A 28 -1.20 21.38 7.92
C GLY A 28 -2.12 20.95 6.77
N ILE A 29 -2.15 21.72 5.67
CA ILE A 29 -2.93 21.37 4.47
C ILE A 29 -2.40 20.10 3.81
N ILE A 30 -1.08 19.94 3.68
CA ILE A 30 -0.48 18.74 3.07
C ILE A 30 -0.80 17.49 3.90
N ILE A 31 -0.73 17.58 5.23
CA ILE A 31 -1.04 16.47 6.14
C ILE A 31 -2.56 16.15 6.12
N GLY A 32 -3.42 17.18 6.13
CA GLY A 32 -4.88 17.02 6.10
C GLY A 32 -5.41 16.50 4.75
N ALA A 33 -4.87 17.00 3.63
CA ALA A 33 -5.24 16.53 2.30
C ALA A 33 -4.70 15.12 2.03
N GLY A 34 -3.44 14.84 2.42
CA GLY A 34 -2.83 13.52 2.25
C GLY A 34 -3.57 12.41 3.00
N SER A 35 -3.99 12.67 4.24
CA SER A 35 -4.77 11.71 5.04
C SER A 35 -6.16 11.44 4.46
N THR A 36 -6.83 12.48 3.95
CA THR A 36 -8.16 12.37 3.35
C THR A 36 -8.14 11.59 2.02
N VAL A 37 -7.18 11.88 1.14
CA VAL A 37 -7.01 11.14 -0.13
C VAL A 37 -6.68 9.67 0.12
N MET A 38 -5.85 9.37 1.13
CA MET A 38 -5.51 8.00 1.50
C MET A 38 -6.72 7.21 2.01
N MET A 39 -7.62 7.83 2.78
CA MET A 39 -8.87 7.18 3.23
C MET A 39 -9.84 6.91 2.07
N ILE A 40 -10.01 7.84 1.13
CA ILE A 40 -10.90 7.67 -0.02
C ILE A 40 -10.42 6.51 -0.91
N LYS A 41 -9.11 6.44 -1.18
CA LYS A 41 -8.52 5.35 -1.97
C LYS A 41 -8.73 3.98 -1.30
N HIS A 42 -8.65 3.93 0.02
CA HIS A 42 -8.87 2.70 0.78
C HIS A 42 -10.33 2.22 0.69
N ARG A 43 -11.30 3.13 0.75
CA ARG A 43 -12.73 2.81 0.66
C ARG A 43 -13.16 2.35 -0.74
N VAL A 44 -12.65 2.99 -1.80
CA VAL A 44 -13.01 2.64 -3.19
C VAL A 44 -12.43 1.29 -3.60
N ILE A 45 -11.19 0.96 -3.17
CA ILE A 45 -10.57 -0.35 -3.47
C ILE A 45 -11.24 -1.49 -2.67
N PHE A 46 -11.80 -1.20 -1.50
CA PHE A 46 -12.45 -2.22 -0.65
C PHE A 46 -13.78 -2.74 -1.20
N VAL A 47 -14.55 -1.91 -1.91
CA VAL A 47 -15.88 -2.30 -2.43
C VAL A 47 -15.78 -3.28 -3.60
N ASP A 48 -14.69 -3.26 -4.36
CA ASP A 48 -14.52 -4.12 -5.55
C ASP A 48 -13.92 -5.50 -5.23
N LYS A 49 -13.53 -5.75 -3.98
CA LYS A 49 -12.84 -6.98 -3.56
C LYS A 49 -13.79 -8.09 -3.11
N VAL A 50 -14.94 -8.24 -3.77
CA VAL A 50 -15.68 -9.51 -3.71
C VAL A 50 -14.88 -10.47 -4.58
N GLN A 51 -14.19 -11.45 -3.98
CA GLN A 51 -13.52 -12.52 -4.72
C GLN A 51 -14.58 -13.21 -5.58
N LYS A 52 -14.63 -12.88 -6.87
CA LYS A 52 -15.58 -13.50 -7.80
C LYS A 52 -15.11 -14.92 -8.07
N GLU A 53 -15.98 -15.89 -7.79
CA GLU A 53 -15.69 -17.29 -8.06
C GLU A 53 -15.43 -17.50 -9.57
N PRO A 54 -14.58 -18.47 -9.95
CA PRO A 54 -14.27 -18.75 -11.36
C PRO A 54 -15.54 -18.99 -12.18
N ASN A 55 -16.53 -19.62 -11.55
CA ASN A 55 -17.83 -19.93 -12.15
C ASN A 55 -18.66 -18.66 -12.41
N ASP A 56 -18.60 -17.65 -11.52
CA ASP A 56 -19.31 -16.38 -11.72
C ASP A 56 -18.72 -15.59 -12.89
N ILE A 57 -17.40 -15.66 -13.06
CA ILE A 57 -16.72 -15.01 -14.19
C ILE A 57 -17.02 -15.77 -15.48
N ALA A 58 -16.99 -17.10 -15.46
CA ALA A 58 -17.36 -17.92 -16.60
C ALA A 58 -18.82 -17.67 -17.02
N ALA A 59 -19.75 -17.55 -16.06
CA ALA A 59 -21.15 -17.21 -16.33
C ALA A 59 -21.30 -15.81 -16.95
N LYS A 60 -20.55 -14.81 -16.47
CA LYS A 60 -20.55 -13.47 -17.07
C LYS A 60 -19.99 -13.48 -18.50
N ILE A 61 -18.95 -14.26 -18.76
CA ILE A 61 -18.39 -14.44 -20.10
C ILE A 61 -19.40 -15.14 -21.01
N ALA A 62 -20.04 -16.20 -20.52
CA ALA A 62 -21.07 -16.94 -21.24
C ALA A 62 -22.22 -16.04 -21.70
N ILE A 63 -22.75 -15.22 -20.79
CA ILE A 63 -23.83 -14.27 -21.09
C ILE A 63 -23.35 -13.19 -22.06
N LYS A 64 -22.17 -12.60 -21.82
CA LYS A 64 -21.65 -11.49 -22.63
C LYS A 64 -21.40 -11.89 -24.08
N TYR A 65 -20.96 -13.12 -24.32
CA TYR A 65 -20.61 -13.61 -25.66
C TYR A 65 -21.62 -14.60 -26.24
N SER A 66 -22.76 -14.80 -25.57
CA SER A 66 -23.81 -15.75 -25.99
C SER A 66 -23.25 -17.13 -26.34
N LEU A 67 -22.40 -17.66 -25.45
CA LEU A 67 -21.72 -18.94 -25.67
C LEU A 67 -22.71 -20.10 -25.63
N ASN A 68 -22.46 -21.13 -26.44
CA ASN A 68 -23.22 -22.38 -26.38
C ASN A 68 -22.76 -23.27 -25.21
N GLU A 69 -23.53 -24.31 -24.87
CA GLU A 69 -23.26 -25.16 -23.70
C GLU A 69 -21.85 -25.78 -23.71
N GLN A 70 -21.36 -26.22 -24.87
CA GLN A 70 -20.03 -26.79 -25.01
C GLN A 70 -18.93 -25.75 -24.77
N GLN A 71 -19.11 -24.53 -25.28
CA GLN A 71 -18.19 -23.41 -25.06
C GLN A 71 -18.19 -22.95 -23.60
N ILE A 72 -19.34 -22.98 -22.93
CA ILE A 72 -19.45 -22.64 -21.51
C ILE A 72 -18.63 -23.61 -20.66
N LEU A 73 -18.72 -24.91 -20.93
CA LEU A 73 -17.95 -25.94 -20.22
C LEU A 73 -16.43 -25.74 -20.39
N GLU A 74 -15.99 -25.44 -21.62
CA GLU A 74 -14.57 -25.17 -21.89
C GLU A 74 -14.08 -23.88 -21.19
N VAL A 75 -14.89 -22.81 -21.21
CA VAL A 75 -14.55 -21.58 -20.48
C VAL A 75 -14.48 -21.82 -18.98
N GLN A 76 -15.45 -22.55 -18.40
CA GLN A 76 -15.40 -22.92 -16.98
C GLN A 76 -14.13 -23.70 -16.64
N LYS A 77 -13.76 -24.67 -17.47
CA LYS A 77 -12.53 -25.46 -17.29
C LYS A 77 -11.27 -24.60 -17.33
N ILE A 78 -11.18 -23.68 -18.30
CA ILE A 78 -10.05 -22.73 -18.42
C ILE A 78 -9.98 -21.83 -17.18
N MET A 79 -11.11 -21.26 -16.76
CA MET A 79 -11.17 -20.36 -15.61
C MET A 79 -10.81 -21.08 -14.31
N ASN A 80 -11.34 -22.29 -14.10
CA ASN A 80 -11.00 -23.11 -12.94
C ASN A 80 -9.52 -23.46 -12.88
N LYS A 81 -8.92 -23.83 -14.02
CA LYS A 81 -7.47 -24.10 -14.11
C LYS A 81 -6.65 -22.85 -13.80
N ALA A 82 -6.99 -21.72 -14.39
CA ALA A 82 -6.28 -20.45 -14.18
C ALA A 82 -6.34 -20.01 -12.70
N PHE A 83 -7.50 -20.12 -12.06
CA PHE A 83 -7.67 -19.79 -10.65
C PHE A 83 -6.93 -20.76 -9.73
N ALA A 84 -6.92 -22.06 -10.05
CA ALA A 84 -6.15 -23.03 -9.29
C ALA A 84 -4.64 -22.73 -9.37
N GLN A 85 -4.12 -22.43 -10.57
CA GLN A 85 -2.74 -22.01 -10.75
C GLN A 85 -2.43 -20.72 -9.99
N ARG A 86 -3.34 -19.75 -10.03
CA ARG A 86 -3.18 -18.50 -9.29
C ARG A 86 -3.13 -18.72 -7.79
N ARG A 87 -4.01 -19.55 -7.23
CA ARG A 87 -3.99 -19.91 -5.79
C ARG A 87 -2.69 -20.58 -5.39
N ALA A 88 -2.18 -21.50 -6.21
CA ALA A 88 -0.90 -22.15 -5.96
C ALA A 88 0.27 -21.15 -5.95
N PHE A 89 0.30 -20.25 -6.93
CA PHE A 89 1.29 -19.18 -7.00
C PHE A 89 1.21 -18.22 -5.80
N ASP A 90 0.00 -17.82 -5.41
CA ASP A 90 -0.22 -16.95 -4.27
C ASP A 90 0.23 -17.60 -2.95
N ALA A 91 0.05 -18.91 -2.79
CA ALA A 91 0.53 -19.66 -1.63
C ALA A 91 2.07 -19.76 -1.59
N GLU A 92 2.71 -19.94 -2.75
CA GLU A 92 4.17 -19.94 -2.85
C GLU A 92 4.76 -18.54 -2.56
N GLN A 93 4.10 -17.48 -3.02
CA GLN A 93 4.49 -16.11 -2.68
C GLN A 93 4.34 -15.81 -1.20
N ASP A 94 3.27 -16.28 -0.56
CA ASP A 94 3.08 -16.08 0.88
C ASP A 94 4.21 -16.73 1.69
N LYS A 95 4.62 -17.95 1.33
CA LYS A 95 5.78 -18.62 1.95
C LYS A 95 7.06 -17.78 1.78
N ARG A 96 7.36 -17.32 0.57
CA ARG A 96 8.54 -16.47 0.31
C ARG A 96 8.52 -15.17 1.12
N ARG A 97 7.35 -14.57 1.33
CA ARG A 97 7.20 -13.37 2.17
C ARG A 97 7.39 -13.68 3.65
N ASP A 98 6.98 -14.86 4.10
CA ASP A 98 7.25 -15.34 5.45
C ASP A 98 8.74 -15.52 5.69
N ASP A 99 9.45 -16.18 4.77
CA ASP A 99 10.89 -16.37 4.83
C ASP A 99 11.65 -15.03 4.82
N TYR A 100 11.32 -14.14 3.88
CA TYR A 100 11.98 -12.83 3.77
C TYR A 100 11.79 -11.98 5.02
N ALA A 101 10.61 -12.04 5.64
CA ALA A 101 10.37 -11.31 6.87
C ALA A 101 11.18 -11.86 8.05
N GLN A 102 11.45 -13.17 8.11
CA GLN A 102 12.35 -13.73 9.13
C GLN A 102 13.78 -13.20 8.95
N VAL A 103 14.25 -13.06 7.70
CA VAL A 103 15.55 -12.46 7.40
C VAL A 103 15.60 -11.03 7.92
N ILE A 104 14.62 -10.19 7.58
CA ILE A 104 14.55 -8.81 8.08
C ILE A 104 14.55 -8.78 9.61
N ILE A 105 13.73 -9.61 10.27
CA ILE A 105 13.68 -9.67 11.73
C ILE A 105 15.07 -9.98 12.31
N SER A 106 15.77 -10.95 11.74
CA SER A 106 17.12 -11.34 12.18
C SER A 106 18.13 -10.21 11.98
N GLU A 107 18.14 -9.58 10.80
CA GLU A 107 19.04 -8.46 10.50
C GLU A 107 18.78 -7.27 11.42
N MET A 108 17.52 -6.92 11.63
CA MET A 108 17.13 -5.80 12.50
C MET A 108 17.48 -6.07 13.96
N ASN A 109 17.35 -7.32 14.43
CA ASN A 109 17.78 -7.71 15.77
C ASN A 109 19.30 -7.58 15.97
N SER A 110 20.10 -7.73 14.90
CA SER A 110 21.55 -7.62 14.99
C SER A 110 22.08 -6.19 15.10
N ILE A 111 21.28 -5.20 14.69
CA ILE A 111 21.69 -3.78 14.65
C ILE A 111 21.05 -2.93 15.74
N MET A 112 19.96 -3.39 16.37
CA MET A 112 19.20 -2.64 17.37
C MET A 112 19.52 -3.10 18.79
N THR A 113 19.33 -2.22 19.78
CA THR A 113 19.28 -2.66 21.18
C THR A 113 18.03 -3.52 21.41
N PRO A 114 18.00 -4.37 22.45
CA PRO A 114 16.83 -5.17 22.77
C PRO A 114 15.54 -4.36 22.93
N GLU A 115 15.60 -3.17 23.55
CA GLU A 115 14.40 -2.33 23.71
C GLU A 115 13.91 -1.75 22.38
N GLN A 116 14.84 -1.28 21.54
CA GLN A 116 14.52 -0.74 20.21
C GLN A 116 13.93 -1.82 19.30
N PHE A 117 14.51 -3.02 19.32
CA PHE A 117 14.02 -4.16 18.56
C PHE A 117 12.61 -4.58 19.01
N ALA A 118 12.34 -4.61 20.32
CA ALA A 118 11.01 -4.96 20.83
C ALA A 118 9.93 -3.99 20.33
N GLN A 119 10.23 -2.67 20.33
CA GLN A 119 9.32 -1.65 19.84
C GLN A 119 9.11 -1.74 18.33
N TRP A 120 10.18 -1.92 17.56
CA TRP A 120 10.11 -2.07 16.11
C TRP A 120 9.37 -3.34 15.68
N ASN A 121 9.69 -4.49 16.30
CA ASN A 121 9.09 -5.78 15.97
C ASN A 121 7.58 -5.77 16.24
N LYS A 122 7.12 -5.12 17.31
CA LYS A 122 5.69 -4.93 17.56
C LYS A 122 4.99 -4.23 16.38
N GLY A 123 5.54 -3.11 15.91
CA GLY A 123 5.00 -2.38 14.75
C GLY A 123 5.06 -3.20 13.45
N PHE A 124 6.15 -3.95 13.26
CA PHE A 124 6.32 -4.83 12.12
C PHE A 124 5.28 -5.96 12.08
N GLN A 125 5.03 -6.62 13.23
CA GLN A 125 4.01 -7.68 13.34
C GLN A 125 2.59 -7.12 13.14
N GLU A 126 2.27 -5.95 13.69
CA GLU A 126 0.97 -5.30 13.48
C GLU A 126 0.74 -4.96 11.99
N MET A 127 1.78 -4.48 11.30
CA MET A 127 1.74 -4.26 9.86
C MET A 127 1.51 -5.57 9.10
N ARG A 128 2.25 -6.64 9.41
CA ARG A 128 2.08 -7.96 8.77
C ARG A 128 0.68 -8.53 8.99
N ALA A 129 0.15 -8.43 10.20
CA ALA A 129 -1.20 -8.88 10.53
C ALA A 129 -2.26 -8.16 9.70
N LYS A 130 -2.12 -6.83 9.51
CA LYS A 130 -3.01 -6.04 8.64
C LYS A 130 -2.93 -6.42 7.17
N TYR A 131 -1.77 -6.83 6.66
CA TYR A 131 -1.64 -7.30 5.28
C TYR A 131 -2.21 -8.72 5.11
N LYS A 132 -2.06 -9.59 6.11
CA LYS A 132 -2.61 -10.96 6.09
C LYS A 132 -4.14 -10.96 6.21
N SER A 133 -4.72 -10.10 7.06
CA SER A 133 -6.17 -9.98 7.22
C SER A 133 -6.89 -9.30 6.05
N ARG A 134 -6.13 -8.64 5.15
CA ARG A 134 -6.66 -8.04 3.92
C ARG A 134 -6.73 -9.02 2.75
N LYS A 135 -6.17 -10.23 2.86
CA LYS A 135 -6.18 -11.22 1.77
C LYS A 135 -7.48 -12.00 1.80
#